data_AF-A0A202E850-F1
#
_entry.id   AF-A0A202E850-F1
#
_cell.length_a   1.000
_cell.length_b   1.000
_cell.length_c   1.000
_cell.angle_alpha   90.00
_cell.angle_beta   90.00
_cell.angle_gamma   90.00
#
_symmetry.space_group_name_H-M   'P 1'
#
loop_
_entity.id
_entity.type
_entity.pdbx_description
1 polymer ?
#
loop_
_entity_poly.entity_id
_entity_poly.type
_entity_poly.pdbx_seq_one_letter_code
_entity_poly.pdbx_strand_id
1 'polypeptide(L)'
;MQRKQILLGSIIVLILLAAGLAAIPSVLSQEVGEATRGEPDLDIYLPDSEVDTGSEAVLELQVQNDGKLEQGMQGDRVYTARSTTVDITDSGPFEVKSGEQAVGSIQDGMTQSATMEIVVPNDIDPGSYDITVETSYSYDRIVSDHINAIRQESRTETHDVTVVVTDNSPLLIENAKTDVEPGSSGDATLEIRNTGTEPVNETHASISGSGIVVDGETAEEHIGNLEPNESTVVSVDIGVDDAVSEGTKSLQATFTYRDTHGIERETAPTMTSLPLGKSQSFSINNIVDTLSVGYDGHIGGEITNEGPRAIDDAVLVVEPMSETLYIEDTRYALPPLEPGETTTFTYPTDVSGQADAGPRQLRFSIEYTGSSGEATLEDGPFTDRVTVDERTDEFALGDDPITVQQGDRTEFALEITNQREETLSNIDAQLYTDSPLSTVNDEAFVPALEPGESTELTFDVAASESAPTEYHPVELDFQYDTERGDTVVSSVYQHPIEVMPGEDDDSGGITGTVVGIMALLSVAGLGVGMWWRRT
;
A
#
# COMPACT_ATOMS: atom_id res chain seq x y z
N MET A 1 39.44 87.80 72.57
CA MET A 1 39.23 86.76 71.52
C MET A 1 38.57 85.55 72.15
N GLN A 2 37.87 84.72 71.37
CA GLN A 2 37.15 83.54 71.87
C GLN A 2 38.02 82.28 71.88
N ARG A 3 37.91 81.47 72.94
CA ARG A 3 37.27 80.15 72.87
C ARG A 3 36.88 79.64 74.26
N LYS A 4 35.60 79.22 74.38
CA LYS A 4 35.04 78.37 75.46
C LYS A 4 35.42 76.91 75.18
N GLN A 5 35.31 75.89 76.05
CA GLN A 5 35.17 75.68 77.52
C GLN A 5 35.72 74.23 77.76
N ILE A 6 35.57 73.44 78.83
CA ILE A 6 34.71 73.34 80.03
C ILE A 6 35.61 72.93 81.24
N LEU A 7 35.12 73.06 82.47
CA LEU A 7 35.75 72.60 83.72
C LEU A 7 34.63 72.18 84.70
N LEU A 8 34.99 71.47 85.79
CA LEU A 8 34.23 70.89 86.93
C LEU A 8 34.13 69.34 86.89
N GLY A 9 34.17 68.62 88.03
CA GLY A 9 34.35 69.05 89.43
C GLY A 9 34.47 67.84 90.41
N SER A 10 34.97 68.05 91.63
CA SER A 10 35.31 67.01 92.64
C SER A 10 34.31 66.91 93.81
N ILE A 11 34.62 66.09 94.85
CA ILE A 11 34.02 65.93 96.24
C ILE A 11 33.17 64.62 96.38
N ILE A 12 33.27 63.64 97.32
CA ILE A 12 33.80 63.38 98.71
C ILE A 12 32.62 63.07 99.68
N VAL A 13 32.53 62.08 100.61
CA VAL A 13 33.28 60.88 101.13
C VAL A 13 32.26 59.98 101.93
N LEU A 14 32.67 58.98 102.74
CA LEU A 14 31.95 58.14 103.78
C LEU A 14 31.51 56.69 103.39
N ILE A 15 31.43 55.65 104.26
CA ILE A 15 32.06 55.28 105.57
C ILE A 15 31.74 53.79 105.97
N LEU A 16 32.53 53.13 106.86
CA LEU A 16 32.34 51.95 107.80
C LEU A 16 31.33 50.77 107.47
N LEU A 17 31.35 49.51 107.98
CA LEU A 17 31.71 48.93 109.30
C LEU A 17 31.69 47.36 109.27
N ALA A 18 32.51 46.66 110.11
CA ALA A 18 32.39 45.31 110.78
C ALA A 18 31.65 44.07 110.14
N ALA A 19 31.74 42.81 110.67
CA ALA A 19 32.78 41.96 111.31
C ALA A 19 32.15 40.58 111.70
N GLY A 20 32.92 39.47 111.75
CA GLY A 20 32.54 38.28 112.57
C GLY A 20 32.75 36.86 112.00
N LEU A 21 33.22 35.97 112.90
CA LEU A 21 33.48 34.52 112.78
C LEU A 21 32.45 33.64 112.02
N ALA A 22 32.94 32.62 111.31
CA ALA A 22 32.78 31.20 111.69
C ALA A 22 33.60 30.25 110.78
N ALA A 23 34.00 29.08 111.29
CA ALA A 23 34.47 27.96 110.47
C ALA A 23 33.35 26.91 110.38
N ILE A 24 33.11 26.39 109.18
CA ILE A 24 32.14 25.31 108.91
C ILE A 24 32.92 24.18 108.21
N PRO A 25 32.64 22.89 108.49
CA PRO A 25 33.37 21.79 107.89
C PRO A 25 33.27 21.75 106.37
N SER A 26 34.28 21.15 105.74
CA SER A 26 34.18 20.70 104.35
C SER A 26 33.03 19.70 104.21
N VAL A 27 31.90 20.15 103.68
CA VAL A 27 30.87 19.25 103.16
C VAL A 27 31.52 18.48 102.02
N LEU A 28 31.58 17.15 102.16
CA LEU A 28 31.88 16.28 101.03
C LEU A 28 30.80 16.51 99.98
N SER A 29 31.17 17.06 98.83
CA SER A 29 30.30 17.08 97.65
C SER A 29 29.92 15.63 97.35
N GLN A 30 28.67 15.27 97.65
CA GLN A 30 28.12 14.00 97.22
C GLN A 30 28.15 13.97 95.69
N GLU A 31 28.37 12.79 95.11
CA GLU A 31 28.28 12.62 93.66
C GLU A 31 26.90 13.08 93.19
N VAL A 32 26.88 14.12 92.37
CA VAL A 32 25.66 14.56 91.70
C VAL A 32 25.33 13.47 90.70
N GLY A 33 24.15 12.86 90.82
CA GLY A 33 23.67 11.90 89.82
C GLY A 33 23.43 12.64 88.51
N GLU A 34 24.43 12.65 87.63
CA GLU A 34 24.38 13.40 86.38
C GLU A 34 23.19 12.99 85.54
N ALA A 35 22.49 13.99 85.01
CA ALA A 35 21.53 13.77 83.95
C ALA A 35 22.32 13.32 82.70
N THR A 36 22.00 12.15 82.18
CA THR A 36 22.53 11.72 80.88
C THR A 36 21.74 12.42 79.79
N ARG A 37 22.44 12.94 78.78
CA ARG A 37 21.86 13.59 77.61
C ARG A 37 22.58 13.12 76.35
N GLY A 38 21.79 12.83 75.34
CA GLY A 38 22.24 12.54 73.99
C GLY A 38 21.05 12.57 73.05
N GLU A 39 21.30 12.19 71.81
CA GLU A 39 20.30 12.06 70.76
C GLU A 39 20.68 10.89 69.83
N PRO A 40 19.70 10.21 69.22
CA PRO A 40 19.94 9.42 68.02
C PRO A 40 20.54 10.31 66.93
N ASP A 41 21.21 9.68 65.98
CA ASP A 41 21.67 10.31 64.75
C ASP A 41 21.36 9.29 63.66
N LEU A 42 20.34 9.55 62.84
CA LEU A 42 19.91 8.61 61.82
C LEU A 42 20.58 8.95 60.49
N ASP A 43 21.18 7.95 59.85
CA ASP A 43 21.65 8.00 58.47
C ASP A 43 20.79 7.06 57.61
N ILE A 44 20.60 7.38 56.32
CA ILE A 44 19.95 6.50 55.34
C ILE A 44 20.93 6.10 54.25
N TYR A 45 20.92 4.82 53.90
CA TYR A 45 21.63 4.28 52.75
C TYR A 45 20.66 3.55 51.81
N LEU A 46 20.88 3.64 50.51
CA LEU A 46 20.21 2.85 49.49
C LEU A 46 21.26 1.89 48.89
N PRO A 47 21.28 0.59 49.28
CA PRO A 47 22.33 -0.35 48.87
C PRO A 47 22.24 -0.77 47.40
N ASP A 48 21.02 -0.72 46.84
CA ASP A 48 20.71 -0.98 45.45
C ASP A 48 19.93 0.24 44.94
N SER A 49 20.56 1.01 44.06
CA SER A 49 20.07 2.33 43.61
C SER A 49 19.77 2.40 42.11
N GLU A 50 19.93 1.29 41.37
CA GLU A 50 19.68 1.23 39.93
C GLU A 50 18.20 0.91 39.66
N VAL A 51 17.53 1.71 38.82
CA VAL A 51 16.12 1.52 38.44
C VAL A 51 15.90 1.81 36.96
N ASP A 52 15.04 1.02 36.30
CA ASP A 52 14.87 1.13 34.85
C ASP A 52 13.84 2.19 34.45
N THR A 53 14.12 2.89 33.34
CA THR A 53 13.16 3.73 32.62
C THR A 53 11.83 3.00 32.38
N GLY A 54 10.70 3.61 32.75
CA GLY A 54 9.35 3.05 32.54
C GLY A 54 8.91 1.93 33.51
N SER A 55 9.71 1.60 34.53
CA SER A 55 9.43 0.51 35.47
C SER A 55 8.67 0.93 36.74
N GLU A 56 8.03 -0.03 37.43
CA GLU A 56 7.66 0.09 38.84
C GLU A 56 8.79 -0.54 39.68
N ALA A 57 9.41 0.22 40.58
CA ALA A 57 10.61 -0.16 41.32
C ALA A 57 10.43 -0.07 42.84
N VAL A 58 11.23 -0.86 43.58
CA VAL A 58 11.14 -0.99 45.04
C VAL A 58 12.48 -0.67 45.69
N LEU A 59 12.55 0.46 46.39
CA LEU A 59 13.77 0.95 47.05
C LEU A 59 13.86 0.42 48.49
N GLU A 60 14.89 -0.38 48.80
CA GLU A 60 15.18 -0.82 50.18
C GLU A 60 16.09 0.19 50.90
N LEU A 61 15.48 1.18 51.55
CA LEU A 61 16.17 2.22 52.31
C LEU A 61 16.62 1.68 53.68
N GLN A 62 17.92 1.55 53.91
CA GLN A 62 18.49 1.11 55.18
C GLN A 62 18.74 2.30 56.11
N VAL A 63 17.96 2.40 57.19
CA VAL A 63 18.09 3.44 58.22
C VAL A 63 18.98 2.92 59.35
N GLN A 64 20.15 3.53 59.54
CA GLN A 64 21.11 3.24 60.61
C GLN A 64 21.02 4.30 61.72
N ASN A 65 21.48 3.98 62.93
CA ASN A 65 21.58 4.92 64.06
C ASN A 65 22.98 4.90 64.71
N ASP A 66 23.65 6.06 64.82
CA ASP A 66 24.95 6.25 65.51
C ASP A 66 24.81 7.27 66.67
N GLY A 67 24.46 6.77 67.86
CA GLY A 67 23.96 7.61 68.97
C GLY A 67 24.99 8.57 69.55
N LYS A 68 24.67 9.87 69.58
CA LYS A 68 25.60 10.93 70.03
C LYS A 68 25.34 11.35 71.47
N LEU A 69 26.39 11.30 72.30
CA LEU A 69 26.34 11.70 73.72
C LEU A 69 26.78 13.15 73.93
N GLU A 70 25.91 13.98 74.52
CA GLU A 70 26.26 15.32 74.99
C GLU A 70 26.85 15.29 76.41
N GLN A 71 26.27 14.50 77.32
CA GLN A 71 26.62 14.49 78.74
C GLN A 71 26.25 13.16 79.42
N GLY A 72 27.02 12.77 80.44
CA GLY A 72 26.75 11.61 81.29
C GLY A 72 27.53 10.37 80.86
N MET A 73 27.04 9.19 81.24
CA MET A 73 27.73 7.89 81.03
C MET A 73 26.78 6.73 80.65
N GLN A 74 25.51 6.99 80.37
CA GLN A 74 24.48 5.95 80.13
C GLN A 74 23.83 6.09 78.74
N GLY A 75 24.65 6.11 77.69
CA GLY A 75 24.24 6.40 76.31
C GLY A 75 23.06 5.58 75.80
N ASP A 76 23.05 4.28 76.12
CA ASP A 76 22.02 3.29 75.79
C ASP A 76 20.58 3.77 76.07
N ARG A 77 20.41 4.68 77.05
CA ARG A 77 19.10 5.21 77.48
C ARG A 77 18.61 6.40 76.65
N VAL A 78 19.48 7.06 75.90
CA VAL A 78 19.20 8.31 75.16
C VAL A 78 19.37 8.16 73.64
N TYR A 79 20.15 7.18 73.18
CA TYR A 79 20.43 6.93 71.75
C TYR A 79 19.31 6.25 70.96
N THR A 80 18.36 5.56 71.61
CA THR A 80 17.35 4.77 70.88
C THR A 80 16.32 5.69 70.22
N ALA A 81 16.27 5.70 68.89
CA ALA A 81 15.17 6.28 68.14
C ALA A 81 13.92 5.38 68.28
N ARG A 82 12.77 5.97 68.62
CA ARG A 82 11.51 5.26 68.89
C ARG A 82 10.35 5.83 68.07
N SER A 83 9.52 4.93 67.58
CA SER A 83 8.46 5.20 66.61
C SER A 83 8.99 5.89 65.36
N THR A 84 10.15 5.45 64.87
CA THR A 84 10.73 5.95 63.61
C THR A 84 9.81 5.61 62.45
N THR A 85 9.38 6.63 61.73
CA THR A 85 8.76 6.54 60.41
C THR A 85 9.71 7.07 59.34
N VAL A 86 9.48 6.64 58.09
CA VAL A 86 10.22 7.07 56.89
C VAL A 86 9.20 7.42 55.82
N ASP A 87 9.38 8.53 55.11
CA ASP A 87 8.50 9.01 54.03
C ASP A 87 9.33 9.67 52.91
N ILE A 88 8.85 9.68 51.66
CA ILE A 88 9.52 10.38 50.56
C ILE A 88 8.83 11.74 50.37
N THR A 89 9.53 12.82 50.75
CA THR A 89 8.96 14.18 50.77
C THR A 89 9.23 14.98 49.51
N ASP A 90 10.34 14.69 48.83
CA ASP A 90 10.57 15.04 47.42
C ASP A 90 11.00 13.77 46.69
N SER A 91 10.38 13.49 45.55
CA SER A 91 10.62 12.31 44.71
C SER A 91 11.29 12.66 43.37
N GLY A 92 11.66 13.93 43.18
CA GLY A 92 12.28 14.41 41.94
C GLY A 92 11.38 14.11 40.73
N PRO A 93 11.82 13.27 39.78
CA PRO A 93 11.03 12.89 38.61
C PRO A 93 10.10 11.67 38.81
N PHE A 94 10.20 10.95 39.93
CA PHE A 94 9.51 9.67 40.14
C PHE A 94 8.11 9.85 40.75
N GLU A 95 7.17 8.94 40.49
CA GLU A 95 5.88 8.91 41.17
C GLU A 95 5.88 7.90 42.32
N VAL A 96 5.78 8.35 43.58
CA VAL A 96 5.73 7.45 44.74
C VAL A 96 4.35 6.81 44.90
N LYS A 97 4.31 5.49 45.09
CA LYS A 97 3.10 4.70 45.37
C LYS A 97 2.96 4.32 46.85
N SER A 98 4.08 4.17 47.54
CA SER A 98 4.13 4.06 49.00
C SER A 98 3.83 5.40 49.70
N GLY A 99 3.56 5.33 51.00
CA GLY A 99 3.57 6.49 51.90
C GLY A 99 4.11 6.06 53.28
N GLU A 100 4.22 7.00 54.22
CA GLU A 100 4.84 6.85 55.54
C GLU A 100 4.91 5.41 56.09
N GLN A 101 6.11 4.83 56.05
CA GLN A 101 6.38 3.49 56.58
C GLN A 101 6.89 3.57 58.02
N ALA A 102 6.23 2.83 58.92
CA ALA A 102 6.70 2.64 60.28
C ALA A 102 7.82 1.60 60.36
N VAL A 103 9.04 2.05 60.69
CA VAL A 103 10.25 1.22 60.88
C VAL A 103 10.40 0.79 62.35
N GLY A 104 9.80 1.50 63.30
CA GLY A 104 9.64 1.03 64.68
C GLY A 104 10.64 1.64 65.66
N SER A 105 11.65 0.91 66.13
CA SER A 105 12.63 1.45 67.09
C SER A 105 14.04 0.96 66.79
N ILE A 106 14.93 1.91 66.50
CA ILE A 106 16.30 1.66 66.08
C ILE A 106 17.23 1.94 67.27
N GLN A 107 17.88 0.88 67.77
CA GLN A 107 18.88 0.99 68.84
C GLN A 107 20.20 1.54 68.29
N ASP A 108 21.10 1.95 69.18
CA ASP A 108 22.44 2.38 68.83
C ASP A 108 23.22 1.28 68.07
N GLY A 109 23.90 1.65 66.98
CA GLY A 109 24.65 0.72 66.13
C GLY A 109 23.80 -0.33 65.39
N MET A 110 22.48 -0.15 65.32
CA MET A 110 21.56 -1.02 64.57
C MET A 110 21.06 -0.34 63.30
N THR A 111 20.74 -1.17 62.30
CA THR A 111 20.14 -0.77 61.02
C THR A 111 18.80 -1.48 60.85
N GLN A 112 17.80 -0.82 60.24
CA GLN A 112 16.54 -1.43 59.81
C GLN A 112 16.11 -0.90 58.43
N SER A 113 15.46 -1.74 57.63
CA SER A 113 15.00 -1.39 56.28
C SER A 113 13.59 -0.76 56.27
N ALA A 114 13.41 0.25 55.42
CA ALA A 114 12.14 0.69 54.86
C ALA A 114 12.07 0.29 53.37
N THR A 115 10.87 0.26 52.80
CA THR A 115 10.59 -0.32 51.48
C THR A 115 9.62 0.60 50.73
N MET A 116 10.17 1.43 49.84
CA MET A 116 9.38 2.42 49.11
C MET A 116 9.08 1.94 47.70
N GLU A 117 7.83 2.07 47.26
CA GLU A 117 7.37 1.74 45.91
C GLU A 117 7.32 3.04 45.08
N ILE A 118 8.03 3.07 43.95
CA ILE A 118 8.07 4.20 43.02
C ILE A 118 7.77 3.74 41.58
N VAL A 119 7.35 4.68 40.73
CA VAL A 119 7.24 4.47 39.28
C VAL A 119 8.16 5.45 38.57
N VAL A 120 8.97 4.89 37.67
CA VAL A 120 9.90 5.62 36.81
C VAL A 120 9.18 6.02 35.52
N PRO A 121 9.23 7.30 35.09
CA PRO A 121 8.62 7.70 33.82
C PRO A 121 9.24 6.95 32.62
N ASN A 122 8.50 6.90 31.51
CA ASN A 122 8.98 6.28 30.26
C ASN A 122 9.79 7.27 29.40
N ASP A 123 9.76 8.55 29.75
CA ASP A 123 10.31 9.71 29.03
C ASP A 123 11.33 10.50 29.87
N ILE A 124 11.94 9.83 30.86
CA ILE A 124 13.03 10.34 31.69
C ILE A 124 14.39 10.06 31.03
N ASP A 125 15.29 11.05 31.05
CA ASP A 125 16.67 10.86 30.59
C ASP A 125 17.43 9.89 31.54
N PRO A 126 18.30 8.98 31.04
CA PRO A 126 19.11 8.13 31.91
C PRO A 126 20.16 8.95 32.68
N GLY A 127 20.27 8.73 33.99
CA GLY A 127 21.16 9.53 34.85
C GLY A 127 20.88 9.43 36.35
N SER A 128 21.59 10.23 37.14
CA SER A 128 21.44 10.27 38.60
C SER A 128 20.43 11.34 39.04
N TYR A 129 19.49 10.95 39.92
CA TYR A 129 18.43 11.80 40.45
C TYR A 129 18.34 11.65 41.97
N ASP A 130 18.38 12.78 42.69
CA ASP A 130 18.25 12.78 44.15
C ASP A 130 16.78 12.81 44.58
N ILE A 131 16.43 12.00 45.58
CA ILE A 131 15.13 12.04 46.30
C ILE A 131 15.36 12.44 47.75
N THR A 132 14.48 13.26 48.33
CA THR A 132 14.60 13.70 49.73
C THR A 132 13.68 12.89 50.63
N VAL A 133 14.28 11.97 51.38
CA VAL A 133 13.62 11.09 52.33
C VAL A 133 13.57 11.75 53.71
N GLU A 134 12.39 11.83 54.32
CA GLU A 134 12.23 12.28 55.70
C GLU A 134 12.22 11.08 56.66
N THR A 135 12.96 11.19 57.76
CA THR A 135 12.81 10.35 58.95
C THR A 135 12.16 11.16 60.08
N SER A 136 11.13 10.63 60.70
CA SER A 136 10.45 11.26 61.84
C SER A 136 10.43 10.30 63.03
N TYR A 137 10.96 10.70 64.18
CA TYR A 137 11.14 9.82 65.35
C TYR A 137 11.03 10.57 66.70
N SER A 138 11.01 9.80 67.79
CA SER A 138 11.04 10.32 69.16
C SER A 138 12.10 9.62 70.03
N TYR A 139 12.66 10.33 71.00
CA TYR A 139 13.77 9.84 71.83
C TYR A 139 13.83 10.54 73.19
N ASP A 140 14.47 9.91 74.17
CA ASP A 140 14.60 10.45 75.53
C ASP A 140 15.83 11.37 75.63
N ARG A 141 15.75 12.61 75.10
CA ARG A 141 16.88 13.56 75.09
C ARG A 141 17.59 13.70 76.44
N ILE A 142 16.85 13.73 77.55
CA ILE A 142 17.43 13.84 78.90
C ILE A 142 16.82 12.81 79.84
N VAL A 143 17.67 12.03 80.50
CA VAL A 143 17.28 11.06 81.54
C VAL A 143 18.06 11.32 82.82
N SER A 144 17.37 11.46 83.96
CA SER A 144 18.00 11.67 85.27
C SER A 144 17.26 10.94 86.39
N ASP A 145 17.90 9.88 86.90
CA ASP A 145 17.36 9.08 88.01
C ASP A 145 17.32 9.86 89.33
N HIS A 146 18.24 10.82 89.52
CA HIS A 146 18.33 11.61 90.75
C HIS A 146 17.04 12.40 91.05
N ILE A 147 16.38 12.90 90.01
CA ILE A 147 15.10 13.62 90.10
C ILE A 147 13.91 12.84 89.54
N ASN A 148 14.12 11.57 89.13
CA ASN A 148 13.14 10.73 88.43
C ASN A 148 12.48 11.43 87.23
N ALA A 149 13.30 12.05 86.39
CA ALA A 149 12.83 12.80 85.21
C ALA A 149 13.33 12.17 83.90
N ILE A 150 12.42 12.06 82.94
CA ILE A 150 12.70 11.77 81.53
C ILE A 150 12.11 12.95 80.74
N ARG A 151 12.88 13.50 79.80
CA ARG A 151 12.37 14.38 78.75
C ARG A 151 12.47 13.65 77.42
N GLN A 152 11.31 13.29 76.88
CA GLN A 152 11.17 12.85 75.50
C GLN A 152 11.05 14.09 74.60
N GLU A 153 11.69 14.04 73.43
CA GLU A 153 11.54 15.00 72.35
C GLU A 153 11.29 14.24 71.03
N SER A 154 10.78 14.95 70.02
CA SER A 154 10.63 14.44 68.65
C SER A 154 11.56 15.21 67.73
N ARG A 155 12.10 14.52 66.71
CA ARG A 155 13.00 15.08 65.71
C ARG A 155 12.63 14.52 64.34
N THR A 156 12.84 15.35 63.35
CA THR A 156 12.52 15.12 61.94
C THR A 156 13.74 15.52 61.14
N GLU A 157 14.24 14.62 60.30
CA GLU A 157 15.52 14.78 59.59
C GLU A 157 15.37 14.33 58.14
N THR A 158 15.83 15.18 57.22
CA THR A 158 15.76 14.97 55.77
C THR A 158 17.10 14.53 55.22
N HIS A 159 17.09 13.50 54.39
CA HIS A 159 18.26 12.84 53.81
C HIS A 159 18.09 12.76 52.30
N ASP A 160 19.07 13.28 51.56
CA ASP A 160 19.07 13.19 50.10
C ASP A 160 19.72 11.86 49.69
N VAL A 161 18.97 11.07 48.90
CA VAL A 161 19.35 9.73 48.45
C VAL A 161 19.37 9.72 46.93
N THR A 162 20.52 9.40 46.32
CA THR A 162 20.65 9.35 44.87
C THR A 162 20.13 8.01 44.32
N VAL A 163 19.17 8.08 43.40
CA VAL A 163 18.70 6.98 42.56
C VAL A 163 19.35 7.12 41.17
N VAL A 164 19.77 6.02 40.56
CA VAL A 164 20.40 5.97 39.24
C VAL A 164 19.42 5.32 38.26
N VAL A 165 19.03 6.06 37.24
CA VAL A 165 18.10 5.59 36.22
C VAL A 165 18.88 5.00 35.05
N THR A 166 18.70 3.71 34.83
CA THR A 166 19.28 2.92 33.74
C THR A 166 18.31 2.81 32.57
N ASP A 167 18.84 2.91 31.35
CA ASP A 167 18.16 2.47 30.15
C ASP A 167 18.56 1.00 29.90
N ASN A 168 17.64 0.08 30.15
CA ASN A 168 17.82 -1.35 29.90
C ASN A 168 17.47 -1.77 28.45
N SER A 169 17.17 -0.80 27.58
CA SER A 169 17.05 -0.98 26.13
C SER A 169 17.72 0.18 25.37
N PRO A 170 19.05 0.41 25.56
CA PRO A 170 19.76 1.56 24.99
C PRO A 170 19.90 1.50 23.46
N LEU A 171 19.30 0.51 22.80
CA LEU A 171 19.29 0.32 21.36
C LEU A 171 17.84 0.26 20.87
N LEU A 172 17.54 1.08 19.86
CA LEU A 172 16.25 1.08 19.18
C LEU A 172 16.41 1.22 17.66
N ILE A 173 15.36 0.86 16.92
CA ILE A 173 15.26 1.13 15.48
C ILE A 173 14.53 2.46 15.27
N GLU A 174 15.28 3.52 14.97
CA GLU A 174 14.76 4.88 14.74
C GLU A 174 14.00 4.98 13.40
N ASN A 175 14.32 4.11 12.44
CA ASN A 175 13.71 4.13 11.10
C ASN A 175 13.73 2.75 10.45
N ALA A 176 12.68 2.38 9.72
CA ALA A 176 12.60 1.16 8.93
C ALA A 176 11.95 1.46 7.58
N LYS A 177 12.58 1.04 6.47
CA LYS A 177 12.12 1.33 5.10
C LYS A 177 12.33 0.12 4.19
N THR A 178 11.43 -0.05 3.23
CA THR A 178 11.58 -1.00 2.12
C THR A 178 10.74 -0.52 0.94
N ASP A 179 11.13 -0.88 -0.27
CA ASP A 179 10.31 -0.72 -1.49
C ASP A 179 9.67 -2.06 -1.92
N VAL A 180 9.80 -3.12 -1.12
CA VAL A 180 9.21 -4.45 -1.40
C VAL A 180 7.68 -4.40 -1.30
N GLU A 181 7.04 -4.79 -2.39
CA GLU A 181 5.58 -4.91 -2.54
C GLU A 181 5.09 -6.35 -2.25
N PRO A 182 3.79 -6.56 -1.93
CA PRO A 182 3.22 -7.90 -1.75
C PRO A 182 3.48 -8.84 -2.94
N GLY A 183 3.80 -10.10 -2.65
CA GLY A 183 4.20 -11.12 -3.63
C GLY A 183 5.72 -11.14 -3.93
N SER A 184 6.50 -10.20 -3.41
CA SER A 184 7.93 -10.03 -3.73
C SER A 184 8.88 -10.20 -2.53
N SER A 185 10.19 -10.31 -2.82
CA SER A 185 11.30 -10.34 -1.85
C SER A 185 12.34 -9.26 -2.17
N GLY A 186 13.08 -8.76 -1.18
CA GLY A 186 14.19 -7.80 -1.35
C GLY A 186 14.58 -7.08 -0.04
N ASP A 187 15.48 -6.10 -0.12
CA ASP A 187 16.00 -5.37 1.04
C ASP A 187 14.94 -4.65 1.90
N ALA A 188 15.10 -4.72 3.21
CA ALA A 188 14.62 -3.72 4.16
C ALA A 188 15.79 -3.05 4.89
N THR A 189 15.81 -1.72 4.89
CA THR A 189 16.86 -0.90 5.51
C THR A 189 16.42 -0.40 6.89
N LEU A 190 17.24 -0.65 7.91
CA LEU A 190 16.95 -0.33 9.32
C LEU A 190 18.01 0.60 9.89
N GLU A 191 17.58 1.71 10.48
CA GLU A 191 18.42 2.71 11.16
C GLU A 191 18.41 2.43 12.66
N ILE A 192 19.53 1.94 13.20
CA ILE A 192 19.66 1.44 14.58
C ILE A 192 20.55 2.38 15.37
N ARG A 193 20.08 2.85 16.53
CA ARG A 193 20.72 3.92 17.30
C ARG A 193 20.93 3.55 18.76
N ASN A 194 22.09 3.93 19.30
CA ASN A 194 22.34 3.94 20.74
C ASN A 194 21.71 5.20 21.38
N THR A 195 20.64 5.04 22.14
CA THR A 195 20.00 6.11 22.95
C THR A 195 20.55 6.22 24.36
N GLY A 196 21.29 5.21 24.82
CA GLY A 196 21.91 5.17 26.14
C GLY A 196 23.02 6.22 26.32
N THR A 197 23.44 6.38 27.57
CA THR A 197 24.52 7.29 27.98
C THR A 197 25.91 6.64 27.97
N GLU A 198 25.99 5.31 27.77
CA GLU A 198 27.22 4.54 27.65
C GLU A 198 27.41 3.93 26.23
N PRO A 199 28.65 3.71 25.76
CA PRO A 199 28.91 3.03 24.50
C PRO A 199 28.62 1.53 24.60
N VAL A 200 27.92 0.98 23.60
CA VAL A 200 27.65 -0.46 23.46
C VAL A 200 28.66 -1.08 22.50
N ASN A 201 29.15 -2.28 22.82
CA ASN A 201 30.26 -2.95 22.12
C ASN A 201 29.86 -4.36 21.67
N GLU A 202 30.49 -4.88 20.61
CA GLU A 202 30.24 -6.25 20.10
C GLU A 202 28.73 -6.54 19.87
N THR A 203 27.99 -5.53 19.44
CA THR A 203 26.53 -5.52 19.29
C THR A 203 26.07 -6.42 18.15
N HIS A 204 25.06 -7.23 18.41
CA HIS A 204 24.33 -8.05 17.43
C HIS A 204 22.82 -7.80 17.56
N ALA A 205 22.07 -7.98 16.48
CA ALA A 205 20.61 -7.82 16.45
C ALA A 205 19.93 -9.06 15.87
N SER A 206 19.03 -9.66 16.64
CA SER A 206 18.13 -10.71 16.19
C SER A 206 16.80 -10.05 15.77
N ILE A 207 16.47 -10.10 14.47
CA ILE A 207 15.41 -9.29 13.84
C ILE A 207 14.37 -10.19 13.17
N SER A 208 13.09 -10.04 13.54
CA SER A 208 11.98 -10.83 13.04
C SER A 208 10.80 -9.96 12.60
N GLY A 209 9.91 -10.50 11.77
CA GLY A 209 8.76 -9.79 11.21
C GLY A 209 7.42 -10.46 11.51
N SER A 210 6.34 -9.67 11.56
CA SER A 210 4.97 -10.17 11.68
C SER A 210 4.20 -9.92 10.38
N GLY A 211 3.77 -11.01 9.74
CA GLY A 211 3.12 -10.96 8.43
C GLY A 211 4.08 -10.73 7.25
N ILE A 212 5.39 -10.88 7.48
CA ILE A 212 6.47 -10.92 6.50
C ILE A 212 7.50 -11.97 6.93
N VAL A 213 8.31 -12.45 6.01
CA VAL A 213 9.50 -13.27 6.27
C VAL A 213 10.72 -12.33 6.35
N VAL A 214 11.69 -12.64 7.22
CA VAL A 214 12.98 -11.92 7.35
C VAL A 214 14.09 -12.97 7.37
N ASP A 215 15.05 -12.93 6.44
CA ASP A 215 16.12 -13.93 6.25
C ASP A 215 15.65 -15.41 6.26
N GLY A 216 14.40 -15.66 5.90
CA GLY A 216 13.74 -16.97 5.97
C GLY A 216 12.97 -17.29 7.26
N GLU A 217 13.32 -16.66 8.39
CA GLU A 217 12.56 -16.70 9.65
C GLU A 217 12.96 -15.54 10.59
N THR A 218 14.26 -15.33 10.79
CA THR A 218 14.87 -14.25 11.62
C THR A 218 16.26 -13.93 11.08
N ALA A 219 16.58 -12.64 10.93
CA ALA A 219 17.93 -12.16 10.59
C ALA A 219 18.80 -12.00 11.84
N GLU A 220 20.12 -12.20 11.70
CA GLU A 220 21.11 -12.13 12.79
C GLU A 220 22.26 -11.19 12.39
N GLU A 221 22.08 -9.89 12.61
CA GLU A 221 22.95 -8.83 12.11
C GLU A 221 24.09 -8.46 13.07
N HIS A 222 25.28 -8.17 12.52
CA HIS A 222 26.45 -7.74 13.30
C HIS A 222 26.70 -6.23 13.16
N ILE A 223 26.34 -5.49 14.22
CA ILE A 223 26.43 -4.02 14.28
C ILE A 223 27.82 -3.54 14.71
N GLY A 224 28.48 -4.27 15.62
CA GLY A 224 29.76 -3.86 16.20
C GLY A 224 29.59 -2.88 17.36
N ASN A 225 30.22 -1.70 17.29
CA ASN A 225 30.23 -0.74 18.41
C ASN A 225 29.45 0.52 18.05
N LEU A 226 28.73 1.09 19.03
CA LEU A 226 28.01 2.37 18.90
C LEU A 226 28.26 3.24 20.14
N GLU A 227 28.87 4.40 19.94
CA GLU A 227 28.98 5.45 20.95
C GLU A 227 27.59 6.03 21.31
N PRO A 228 27.42 6.71 22.47
CA PRO A 228 26.16 7.37 22.82
C PRO A 228 25.67 8.33 21.73
N ASN A 229 24.41 8.16 21.30
CA ASN A 229 23.78 8.86 20.16
C ASN A 229 24.38 8.58 18.77
N GLU A 230 25.19 7.52 18.60
CA GLU A 230 25.59 7.02 17.29
C GLU A 230 24.49 6.13 16.67
N SER A 231 24.27 6.28 15.36
CA SER A 231 23.37 5.45 14.56
C SER A 231 24.15 4.71 13.48
N THR A 232 23.83 3.43 13.27
CA THR A 232 24.23 2.65 12.10
C THR A 232 23.03 2.36 11.21
N VAL A 233 23.30 1.83 10.01
CA VAL A 233 22.29 1.33 9.08
C VAL A 233 22.65 -0.10 8.70
N VAL A 234 21.68 -1.02 8.83
CA VAL A 234 21.76 -2.41 8.35
C VAL A 234 20.71 -2.65 7.26
N SER A 235 20.96 -3.63 6.40
CA SER A 235 19.98 -4.18 5.45
C SER A 235 19.74 -5.64 5.80
N VAL A 236 18.48 -6.09 5.70
CA VAL A 236 18.06 -7.49 5.87
C VAL A 236 17.17 -7.90 4.71
N ASP A 237 17.21 -9.17 4.30
CA ASP A 237 16.35 -9.67 3.22
C ASP A 237 14.94 -9.91 3.79
N ILE A 238 13.91 -9.35 3.14
CA ILE A 238 12.51 -9.61 3.50
C ILE A 238 11.73 -10.25 2.36
N GLY A 239 10.70 -11.03 2.71
CA GLY A 239 9.75 -11.62 1.77
C GLY A 239 8.31 -11.34 2.19
N VAL A 240 7.47 -10.95 1.23
CA VAL A 240 6.05 -10.65 1.44
C VAL A 240 5.21 -11.55 0.53
N ASP A 241 4.36 -12.37 1.13
CA ASP A 241 3.42 -13.26 0.44
C ASP A 241 2.30 -12.44 -0.26
N ASP A 242 1.75 -12.92 -1.39
CA ASP A 242 0.81 -12.16 -2.23
C ASP A 242 -0.55 -11.94 -1.54
N ALA A 243 -0.95 -12.83 -0.62
CA ALA A 243 -2.16 -12.65 0.17
C ALA A 243 -2.01 -11.61 1.31
N VAL A 244 -0.80 -11.09 1.53
CA VAL A 244 -0.52 -10.08 2.57
C VAL A 244 -0.95 -8.69 2.08
N SER A 245 -2.07 -8.20 2.61
CA SER A 245 -2.59 -6.87 2.28
C SER A 245 -1.56 -5.75 2.47
N GLU A 246 -1.58 -4.75 1.59
CA GLU A 246 -0.71 -3.56 1.63
C GLU A 246 -0.65 -2.85 3.00
N GLY A 247 0.39 -2.01 3.17
CA GLY A 247 0.49 -1.04 4.25
C GLY A 247 1.61 -1.37 5.23
N THR A 248 1.40 -1.06 6.52
CA THR A 248 2.43 -1.15 7.55
C THR A 248 2.44 -2.52 8.24
N LYS A 249 3.62 -3.11 8.35
CA LYS A 249 3.93 -4.32 9.11
C LYS A 249 4.74 -3.94 10.35
N SER A 250 4.86 -4.87 11.30
CA SER A 250 5.69 -4.69 12.49
C SER A 250 6.91 -5.58 12.43
N LEU A 251 8.08 -4.97 12.57
CA LEU A 251 9.34 -5.66 12.88
C LEU A 251 9.54 -5.67 14.40
N GLN A 252 10.21 -6.71 14.89
CA GLN A 252 10.69 -6.82 16.26
C GLN A 252 12.18 -7.14 16.24
N ALA A 253 12.96 -6.45 17.07
CA ALA A 253 14.39 -6.71 17.24
C ALA A 253 14.77 -6.82 18.72
N THR A 254 15.63 -7.78 19.02
CA THR A 254 16.31 -7.93 20.31
C THR A 254 17.80 -7.76 20.09
N PHE A 255 18.44 -6.92 20.89
CA PHE A 255 19.87 -6.65 20.77
C PHE A 255 20.65 -7.36 21.86
N THR A 256 21.79 -7.96 21.51
CA THR A 256 22.80 -8.42 22.48
C THR A 256 24.07 -7.59 22.32
N TYR A 257 24.66 -7.16 23.43
CA TYR A 257 25.83 -6.28 23.43
C TYR A 257 26.69 -6.48 24.66
N ARG A 258 27.89 -5.90 24.65
CA ARG A 258 28.82 -5.86 25.78
C ARG A 258 28.90 -4.45 26.35
N ASP A 259 28.63 -4.33 27.64
CA ASP A 259 28.69 -3.06 28.38
C ASP A 259 30.13 -2.59 28.68
N THR A 260 30.26 -1.40 29.25
CA THR A 260 31.55 -0.77 29.61
C THR A 260 32.40 -1.57 30.59
N HIS A 261 31.78 -2.51 31.32
CA HIS A 261 32.44 -3.41 32.27
C HIS A 261 32.85 -4.75 31.63
N GLY A 262 32.48 -4.98 30.37
CA GLY A 262 32.75 -6.21 29.63
C GLY A 262 31.67 -7.29 29.81
N ILE A 263 30.55 -6.96 30.47
CA ILE A 263 29.45 -7.89 30.75
C ILE A 263 28.50 -7.93 29.55
N GLU A 264 28.02 -9.13 29.23
CA GLU A 264 27.07 -9.37 28.14
C GLU A 264 25.65 -9.05 28.60
N ARG A 265 24.91 -8.29 27.79
CA ARG A 265 23.56 -7.78 28.05
C ARG A 265 22.65 -8.10 26.87
N GLU A 266 21.36 -8.23 27.15
CA GLU A 266 20.28 -8.45 26.19
C GLU A 266 19.19 -7.41 26.46
N THR A 267 18.69 -6.73 25.43
CA THR A 267 17.65 -5.70 25.58
C THR A 267 16.26 -6.31 25.71
N ALA A 268 15.28 -5.50 26.14
CA ALA A 268 13.89 -5.81 25.84
C ALA A 268 13.67 -5.85 24.29
N PRO A 269 12.70 -6.65 23.79
CA PRO A 269 12.38 -6.67 22.36
C PRO A 269 11.73 -5.36 21.91
N THR A 270 12.46 -4.56 21.13
CA THR A 270 11.97 -3.31 20.53
C THR A 270 11.12 -3.62 19.30
N MET A 271 9.99 -2.93 19.14
CA MET A 271 9.13 -3.04 17.95
C MET A 271 9.19 -1.75 17.12
N THR A 272 9.20 -1.88 15.79
CA THR A 272 9.13 -0.75 14.87
C THR A 272 8.20 -1.02 13.69
N SER A 273 7.77 0.05 13.03
CA SER A 273 6.82 0.02 11.92
C SER A 273 7.53 0.03 10.57
N LEU A 274 7.36 -1.02 9.78
CA LEU A 274 7.85 -1.11 8.41
C LEU A 274 6.69 -0.84 7.43
N PRO A 275 6.63 0.33 6.75
CA PRO A 275 5.72 0.51 5.62
C PRO A 275 6.25 -0.29 4.43
N LEU A 276 5.40 -1.13 3.83
CA LEU A 276 5.73 -1.84 2.58
C LEU A 276 5.67 -0.89 1.37
N GLY A 277 6.29 -1.33 0.28
CA GLY A 277 6.01 -0.81 -1.05
C GLY A 277 4.52 -0.97 -1.39
N LYS A 278 3.99 -0.05 -2.20
CA LYS A 278 2.67 -0.21 -2.81
C LYS A 278 2.77 -1.19 -3.97
N SER A 279 1.74 -2.00 -4.17
CA SER A 279 1.63 -2.83 -5.36
C SER A 279 1.59 -1.97 -6.62
N GLN A 280 2.35 -2.38 -7.63
CA GLN A 280 2.20 -1.91 -9.00
C GLN A 280 0.82 -2.34 -9.54
N SER A 281 0.15 -1.45 -10.28
CA SER A 281 -1.19 -1.71 -10.82
C SER A 281 -1.45 -1.01 -12.15
N PHE A 282 -2.45 -1.50 -12.88
CA PHE A 282 -2.81 -1.07 -14.23
C PHE A 282 -4.33 -0.91 -14.37
N SER A 283 -4.76 -0.18 -15.40
CA SER A 283 -6.17 -0.17 -15.83
C SER A 283 -6.28 -0.46 -17.32
N ILE A 284 -7.21 -1.36 -17.69
CA ILE A 284 -7.54 -1.67 -19.08
C ILE A 284 -8.87 -1.00 -19.42
N ASN A 285 -8.91 -0.23 -20.50
CA ASN A 285 -10.04 0.59 -20.90
C ASN A 285 -10.25 0.54 -22.42
N ASN A 286 -11.38 1.09 -22.87
CA ASN A 286 -11.68 1.34 -24.29
C ASN A 286 -11.49 0.11 -25.20
N ILE A 287 -11.93 -1.07 -24.71
CA ILE A 287 -11.98 -2.29 -25.52
C ILE A 287 -12.86 -2.06 -26.76
N VAL A 288 -12.32 -2.44 -27.92
CA VAL A 288 -12.98 -2.39 -29.23
C VAL A 288 -12.69 -3.69 -29.97
N ASP A 289 -13.63 -4.16 -30.79
CA ASP A 289 -13.48 -5.41 -31.53
C ASP A 289 -14.18 -5.38 -32.90
N THR A 290 -13.68 -6.20 -33.83
CA THR A 290 -14.15 -6.29 -35.24
C THR A 290 -14.63 -7.71 -35.59
N LEU A 291 -15.11 -8.45 -34.60
CA LEU A 291 -15.29 -9.91 -34.69
C LEU A 291 -16.57 -10.29 -35.42
N SER A 292 -16.49 -11.22 -36.37
CA SER A 292 -17.64 -11.74 -37.14
C SER A 292 -17.57 -13.26 -37.28
N VAL A 293 -18.72 -13.97 -37.25
CA VAL A 293 -18.75 -15.44 -37.31
C VAL A 293 -18.05 -16.00 -38.57
N GLY A 294 -16.97 -16.75 -38.37
CA GLY A 294 -16.27 -17.48 -39.44
C GLY A 294 -15.31 -16.63 -40.27
N TYR A 295 -14.76 -15.58 -39.68
CA TYR A 295 -13.70 -14.74 -40.25
C TYR A 295 -12.70 -14.35 -39.16
N ASP A 296 -11.60 -13.74 -39.62
CA ASP A 296 -10.60 -13.13 -38.76
C ASP A 296 -11.02 -11.70 -38.40
N GLY A 297 -10.43 -11.18 -37.32
CA GLY A 297 -10.65 -9.83 -36.83
C GLY A 297 -9.67 -9.46 -35.72
N HIS A 298 -9.99 -8.40 -34.99
CA HIS A 298 -9.11 -7.84 -33.96
C HIS A 298 -9.85 -7.54 -32.66
N ILE A 299 -9.11 -7.63 -31.55
CA ILE A 299 -9.50 -7.13 -30.23
C ILE A 299 -8.45 -6.09 -29.83
N GLY A 300 -8.83 -4.82 -29.74
CA GLY A 300 -7.96 -3.71 -29.33
C GLY A 300 -8.38 -3.08 -28.01
N GLY A 301 -7.50 -2.29 -27.43
CA GLY A 301 -7.79 -1.51 -26.22
C GLY A 301 -6.63 -0.64 -25.74
N GLU A 302 -6.86 0.07 -24.63
CA GLU A 302 -5.88 0.94 -23.98
C GLU A 302 -5.50 0.39 -22.59
N ILE A 303 -4.22 0.44 -22.25
CA ILE A 303 -3.67 0.06 -20.93
C ILE A 303 -2.94 1.26 -20.35
N THR A 304 -3.30 1.61 -19.12
CA THR A 304 -2.65 2.68 -18.33
C THR A 304 -1.89 2.08 -17.15
N ASN A 305 -0.69 2.59 -16.88
CA ASN A 305 0.04 2.34 -15.64
C ASN A 305 -0.54 3.23 -14.53
N GLU A 306 -1.25 2.65 -13.56
CA GLU A 306 -1.83 3.35 -12.39
C GLU A 306 -0.91 3.28 -11.16
N GLY A 307 0.13 2.45 -11.22
CA GLY A 307 1.08 2.17 -10.15
C GLY A 307 2.16 3.24 -9.93
N PRO A 308 3.02 3.05 -8.92
CA PRO A 308 4.03 4.03 -8.54
C PRO A 308 5.35 3.94 -9.34
N ARG A 309 5.60 2.85 -10.06
CA ARG A 309 6.87 2.58 -10.76
C ARG A 309 6.70 2.73 -12.27
N ALA A 310 7.76 3.18 -12.95
CA ALA A 310 7.90 2.91 -14.38
C ALA A 310 8.20 1.42 -14.57
N ILE A 311 7.63 0.79 -15.60
CA ILE A 311 7.78 -0.64 -15.90
C ILE A 311 8.21 -0.77 -17.37
N ASP A 312 9.31 -1.48 -17.64
CA ASP A 312 9.89 -1.65 -18.98
C ASP A 312 9.87 -3.09 -19.53
N ASP A 313 9.28 -4.03 -18.77
CA ASP A 313 9.24 -5.46 -19.07
C ASP A 313 7.81 -6.07 -19.12
N ALA A 314 6.77 -5.24 -18.97
CA ALA A 314 5.39 -5.72 -18.79
C ALA A 314 4.86 -6.53 -19.99
N VAL A 315 4.18 -7.63 -19.70
CA VAL A 315 3.51 -8.50 -20.68
C VAL A 315 2.03 -8.55 -20.38
N LEU A 316 1.22 -8.04 -21.31
CA LEU A 316 -0.22 -8.28 -21.30
C LEU A 316 -0.48 -9.73 -21.70
N VAL A 317 -1.34 -10.42 -20.96
CA VAL A 317 -1.84 -11.76 -21.27
C VAL A 317 -3.34 -11.69 -21.51
N VAL A 318 -3.85 -12.41 -22.52
CA VAL A 318 -5.28 -12.54 -22.80
C VAL A 318 -5.74 -14.00 -22.76
N GLU A 319 -6.85 -14.26 -22.09
CA GLU A 319 -7.49 -15.58 -21.97
C GLU A 319 -8.96 -15.48 -22.43
N PRO A 320 -9.30 -15.97 -23.64
CA PRO A 320 -10.68 -15.98 -24.11
C PRO A 320 -11.51 -17.04 -23.36
N MET A 321 -12.63 -16.64 -22.75
CA MET A 321 -13.53 -17.54 -22.01
C MET A 321 -14.48 -18.32 -22.94
N SER A 322 -14.02 -18.69 -24.14
CA SER A 322 -14.83 -19.34 -25.17
C SER A 322 -13.98 -20.14 -26.16
N GLU A 323 -14.38 -21.38 -26.42
CA GLU A 323 -13.75 -22.27 -27.42
C GLU A 323 -14.02 -21.83 -28.89
N THR A 324 -14.71 -20.70 -29.11
CA THR A 324 -15.04 -20.19 -30.46
C THR A 324 -14.24 -18.96 -30.89
N LEU A 325 -13.32 -18.46 -30.05
CA LEU A 325 -12.36 -17.42 -30.37
C LEU A 325 -10.94 -18.01 -30.25
N TYR A 326 -10.11 -17.78 -31.27
CA TYR A 326 -8.71 -18.21 -31.26
C TYR A 326 -7.82 -16.98 -31.34
N ILE A 327 -6.98 -16.77 -30.34
CA ILE A 327 -5.93 -15.75 -30.32
C ILE A 327 -4.62 -16.54 -30.36
N GLU A 328 -3.82 -16.38 -31.40
CA GLU A 328 -2.60 -17.18 -31.59
C GLU A 328 -1.51 -16.78 -30.58
N ASP A 329 -1.11 -15.51 -30.61
CA ASP A 329 -0.17 -14.92 -29.66
C ASP A 329 -0.94 -14.30 -28.49
N THR A 330 -1.24 -15.09 -27.46
CA THR A 330 -1.97 -14.64 -26.25
C THR A 330 -1.16 -13.77 -25.28
N ARG A 331 0.08 -13.42 -25.63
CA ARG A 331 1.01 -12.64 -24.79
C ARG A 331 1.64 -11.50 -25.60
N TYR A 332 1.26 -10.27 -25.27
CA TYR A 332 1.73 -9.06 -25.94
C TYR A 332 2.70 -8.29 -25.03
N ALA A 333 3.97 -8.21 -25.44
CA ALA A 333 4.97 -7.41 -24.74
C ALA A 333 4.67 -5.91 -24.92
N LEU A 334 4.44 -5.21 -23.82
CA LEU A 334 4.14 -3.78 -23.83
C LEU A 334 5.43 -2.96 -24.05
N PRO A 335 5.34 -1.75 -24.62
CA PRO A 335 6.43 -0.78 -24.51
C PRO A 335 6.61 -0.36 -23.04
N PRO A 336 7.75 0.26 -22.66
CA PRO A 336 7.89 0.86 -21.35
C PRO A 336 6.79 1.88 -21.04
N LEU A 337 6.29 1.85 -19.82
CA LEU A 337 5.21 2.70 -19.32
C LEU A 337 5.63 3.45 -18.05
N GLU A 338 5.74 4.77 -18.14
CA GLU A 338 5.89 5.64 -16.97
C GLU A 338 4.58 5.69 -16.13
N PRO A 339 4.62 6.07 -14.83
CA PRO A 339 3.42 6.24 -14.02
C PRO A 339 2.41 7.22 -14.63
N GLY A 340 1.20 6.75 -14.89
CA GLY A 340 0.12 7.49 -15.57
C GLY A 340 0.24 7.53 -17.11
N GLU A 341 1.14 6.77 -17.72
CA GLU A 341 1.23 6.61 -19.17
C GLU A 341 0.24 5.56 -19.70
N THR A 342 -0.32 5.80 -20.87
CA THR A 342 -1.29 4.92 -21.55
C THR A 342 -0.73 4.47 -22.91
N THR A 343 -0.87 3.18 -23.23
CA THR A 343 -0.53 2.61 -24.54
C THR A 343 -1.67 1.77 -25.12
N THR A 344 -1.69 1.60 -26.44
CA THR A 344 -2.65 0.75 -27.15
C THR A 344 -2.10 -0.65 -27.41
N PHE A 345 -2.95 -1.67 -27.30
CA PHE A 345 -2.66 -3.04 -27.73
C PHE A 345 -3.70 -3.51 -28.76
N THR A 346 -3.32 -4.52 -29.56
CA THR A 346 -4.22 -5.20 -30.50
C THR A 346 -3.86 -6.68 -30.61
N TYR A 347 -4.86 -7.56 -30.49
CA TYR A 347 -4.73 -9.00 -30.71
C TYR A 347 -5.47 -9.42 -31.99
N PRO A 348 -4.77 -10.00 -33.00
CA PRO A 348 -5.40 -10.80 -34.04
C PRO A 348 -6.21 -11.95 -33.42
N THR A 349 -7.44 -12.12 -33.89
CA THR A 349 -8.42 -13.04 -33.29
C THR A 349 -9.26 -13.68 -34.39
N ASP A 350 -9.22 -15.01 -34.46
CA ASP A 350 -9.89 -15.78 -35.50
C ASP A 350 -11.18 -16.39 -34.93
N VAL A 351 -12.32 -16.15 -35.58
CA VAL A 351 -13.64 -16.55 -35.09
C VAL A 351 -14.10 -17.83 -35.77
N SER A 352 -14.44 -18.86 -34.99
CA SER A 352 -14.96 -20.11 -35.55
C SER A 352 -16.21 -19.91 -36.41
N GLY A 353 -16.23 -20.47 -37.62
CA GLY A 353 -17.42 -20.52 -38.48
C GLY A 353 -18.58 -21.38 -37.95
N GLN A 354 -18.42 -21.96 -36.75
CA GLN A 354 -19.48 -22.65 -36.00
C GLN A 354 -19.90 -21.85 -34.74
N ALA A 355 -19.45 -20.60 -34.59
CA ALA A 355 -19.84 -19.72 -33.51
C ALA A 355 -21.27 -19.19 -33.69
N ASP A 356 -22.05 -19.15 -32.61
CA ASP A 356 -23.24 -18.30 -32.54
C ASP A 356 -22.81 -16.82 -32.37
N ALA A 357 -23.50 -15.88 -33.00
CA ALA A 357 -23.31 -14.45 -32.79
C ALA A 357 -23.66 -14.02 -31.35
N GLY A 358 -23.09 -12.91 -30.90
CA GLY A 358 -23.30 -12.32 -29.58
C GLY A 358 -22.05 -12.29 -28.68
N PRO A 359 -22.20 -11.76 -27.44
CA PRO A 359 -21.08 -11.38 -26.61
C PRO A 359 -20.22 -12.56 -26.14
N ARG A 360 -18.91 -12.38 -26.20
CA ARG A 360 -17.90 -13.26 -25.59
C ARG A 360 -17.23 -12.53 -24.43
N GLN A 361 -16.69 -13.29 -23.48
CA GLN A 361 -15.99 -12.77 -22.32
C GLN A 361 -14.49 -13.02 -22.46
N LEU A 362 -13.69 -12.04 -22.08
CA LEU A 362 -12.23 -12.13 -22.03
C LEU A 362 -11.78 -11.94 -20.59
N ARG A 363 -10.70 -12.60 -20.21
CA ARG A 363 -9.87 -12.20 -19.07
C ARG A 363 -8.56 -11.63 -19.61
N PHE A 364 -8.02 -10.66 -18.90
CA PHE A 364 -6.69 -10.13 -19.13
C PHE A 364 -5.93 -10.09 -17.81
N SER A 365 -4.61 -10.24 -17.87
CA SER A 365 -3.71 -9.92 -16.76
C SER A 365 -2.45 -9.25 -17.30
N ILE A 366 -1.72 -8.53 -16.44
CA ILE A 366 -0.42 -7.97 -16.77
C ILE A 366 0.62 -8.64 -15.89
N GLU A 367 1.53 -9.40 -16.50
CA GLU A 367 2.74 -9.91 -15.86
C GLU A 367 3.82 -8.80 -15.89
N TYR A 368 4.57 -8.63 -14.81
CA TYR A 368 5.66 -7.65 -14.72
C TYR A 368 6.68 -8.05 -13.64
N THR A 369 7.88 -7.48 -13.64
CA THR A 369 8.85 -7.73 -12.55
C THR A 369 8.61 -6.81 -11.35
N GLY A 370 8.54 -7.43 -10.16
CA GLY A 370 8.40 -6.76 -8.86
C GLY A 370 9.58 -5.84 -8.53
N SER A 371 9.41 -4.96 -7.54
CA SER A 371 10.33 -3.84 -7.25
C SER A 371 11.80 -4.20 -7.01
N SER A 372 12.10 -5.45 -6.65
CA SER A 372 13.46 -5.96 -6.42
C SER A 372 14.18 -6.52 -7.66
N GLY A 373 13.46 -6.82 -8.74
CA GLY A 373 14.01 -7.49 -9.92
C GLY A 373 14.01 -9.03 -9.87
N GLU A 374 13.55 -9.66 -8.79
CA GLU A 374 13.60 -11.13 -8.64
C GLU A 374 12.30 -11.87 -9.02
N ALA A 375 11.15 -11.32 -8.63
CA ALA A 375 9.85 -11.97 -8.76
C ALA A 375 9.06 -11.43 -9.97
N THR A 376 8.48 -12.32 -10.77
CA THR A 376 7.40 -11.96 -11.70
C THR A 376 6.09 -11.93 -10.93
N LEU A 377 5.40 -10.80 -10.95
CA LEU A 377 4.09 -10.56 -10.34
C LEU A 377 3.02 -10.48 -11.43
N GLU A 378 1.75 -10.63 -11.04
CA GLU A 378 0.59 -10.48 -11.92
C GLU A 378 -0.37 -9.42 -11.33
N ASP A 379 -0.89 -8.52 -12.17
CA ASP A 379 -2.06 -7.68 -11.85
C ASP A 379 -3.29 -8.13 -12.66
N GLY A 380 -4.46 -8.05 -12.03
CA GLY A 380 -5.74 -8.57 -12.54
C GLY A 380 -6.28 -9.74 -11.70
N PRO A 381 -7.06 -10.67 -12.31
CA PRO A 381 -7.51 -10.65 -13.70
C PRO A 381 -8.56 -9.54 -13.95
N PHE A 382 -8.30 -8.71 -14.94
CA PHE A 382 -9.31 -7.85 -15.54
C PHE A 382 -10.29 -8.71 -16.35
N THR A 383 -11.51 -8.20 -16.58
CA THR A 383 -12.57 -8.99 -17.24
C THR A 383 -13.48 -8.06 -18.01
N ASP A 384 -13.55 -8.27 -19.33
CA ASP A 384 -14.38 -7.47 -20.23
C ASP A 384 -15.08 -8.34 -21.29
N ARG A 385 -15.77 -7.71 -22.25
CA ARG A 385 -16.56 -8.37 -23.28
C ARG A 385 -16.38 -7.74 -24.66
N VAL A 386 -16.36 -8.62 -25.65
CA VAL A 386 -16.32 -8.33 -27.09
C VAL A 386 -17.56 -8.93 -27.75
N THR A 387 -17.98 -8.44 -28.92
CA THR A 387 -19.25 -8.87 -29.55
C THR A 387 -19.01 -9.47 -30.93
N VAL A 388 -19.11 -10.79 -31.03
CA VAL A 388 -19.06 -11.49 -32.31
C VAL A 388 -20.35 -11.19 -33.08
N ASP A 389 -20.26 -10.41 -34.14
CA ASP A 389 -21.39 -10.09 -35.02
C ASP A 389 -21.75 -11.25 -35.97
N GLU A 390 -22.95 -11.17 -36.56
CA GLU A 390 -23.47 -12.17 -37.50
C GLU A 390 -22.58 -12.27 -38.75
N ARG A 391 -22.50 -13.46 -39.38
CA ARG A 391 -21.74 -13.63 -40.63
C ARG A 391 -22.41 -12.80 -41.73
N THR A 392 -21.76 -11.71 -42.11
CA THR A 392 -22.06 -10.94 -43.34
C THR A 392 -21.20 -11.46 -44.49
N ASP A 393 -21.74 -11.44 -45.71
CA ASP A 393 -20.98 -11.82 -46.92
C ASP A 393 -19.89 -10.78 -47.24
N GLU A 394 -18.77 -11.22 -47.81
CA GLU A 394 -17.54 -10.43 -47.90
C GLU A 394 -17.64 -9.25 -48.88
N PHE A 395 -18.46 -9.41 -49.93
CA PHE A 395 -18.75 -8.40 -50.94
C PHE A 395 -20.25 -8.09 -51.00
N ALA A 396 -20.62 -6.84 -51.25
CA ALA A 396 -21.95 -6.47 -51.74
C ALA A 396 -21.90 -6.32 -53.26
N LEU A 397 -22.88 -6.89 -53.97
CA LEU A 397 -23.09 -6.66 -55.39
C LEU A 397 -24.13 -5.54 -55.61
N GLY A 398 -23.93 -4.69 -56.63
CA GLY A 398 -24.90 -3.65 -56.99
C GLY A 398 -26.21 -4.23 -57.56
N ASP A 399 -27.36 -3.82 -57.02
CA ASP A 399 -28.71 -4.35 -57.31
C ASP A 399 -29.22 -4.19 -58.76
N ASP A 400 -28.47 -3.55 -59.68
CA ASP A 400 -28.98 -3.18 -61.00
C ASP A 400 -29.25 -4.41 -61.91
N PRO A 401 -30.47 -4.52 -62.49
CA PRO A 401 -30.86 -5.68 -63.29
C PRO A 401 -30.22 -5.63 -64.68
N ILE A 402 -29.34 -6.58 -64.97
CA ILE A 402 -28.68 -6.72 -66.27
C ILE A 402 -29.68 -7.32 -67.26
N THR A 403 -29.77 -6.72 -68.46
CA THR A 403 -30.70 -7.17 -69.52
C THR A 403 -29.95 -7.70 -70.72
N VAL A 404 -30.42 -8.81 -71.30
CA VAL A 404 -29.87 -9.42 -72.53
C VAL A 404 -30.99 -9.89 -73.43
N GLN A 405 -30.88 -9.67 -74.74
CA GLN A 405 -31.89 -10.16 -75.70
C GLN A 405 -31.60 -11.61 -76.12
N GLN A 406 -32.64 -12.37 -76.45
CA GLN A 406 -32.50 -13.69 -77.07
C GLN A 406 -31.63 -13.63 -78.35
N GLY A 407 -30.57 -14.43 -78.40
CA GLY A 407 -29.62 -14.49 -79.51
C GLY A 407 -28.48 -13.47 -79.45
N ASP A 408 -28.59 -12.44 -78.61
CA ASP A 408 -27.60 -11.38 -78.43
C ASP A 408 -26.65 -11.63 -77.26
N ARG A 409 -25.66 -10.73 -77.15
CA ARG A 409 -24.70 -10.62 -76.05
C ARG A 409 -24.71 -9.21 -75.48
N THR A 410 -24.80 -9.11 -74.16
CA THR A 410 -24.61 -7.88 -73.39
C THR A 410 -23.26 -7.94 -72.67
N GLU A 411 -22.45 -6.91 -72.84
CA GLU A 411 -21.31 -6.59 -71.97
C GLU A 411 -21.83 -5.68 -70.85
N PHE A 412 -21.51 -5.98 -69.59
CA PHE A 412 -22.05 -5.26 -68.43
C PHE A 412 -20.96 -4.97 -67.39
N ALA A 413 -21.18 -3.90 -66.63
CA ALA A 413 -20.45 -3.60 -65.41
C ALA A 413 -21.26 -4.08 -64.20
N LEU A 414 -20.61 -4.73 -63.24
CA LEU A 414 -21.16 -5.11 -61.94
C LEU A 414 -20.36 -4.40 -60.87
N GLU A 415 -21.00 -3.51 -60.10
CA GLU A 415 -20.38 -2.90 -58.93
C GLU A 415 -20.22 -3.95 -57.82
N ILE A 416 -19.01 -4.08 -57.28
CA ILE A 416 -18.72 -4.83 -56.05
C ILE A 416 -18.24 -3.84 -54.99
N THR A 417 -18.60 -4.07 -53.72
CA THR A 417 -18.15 -3.27 -52.57
C THR A 417 -17.62 -4.18 -51.47
N ASN A 418 -16.44 -3.88 -50.93
CA ASN A 418 -15.88 -4.61 -49.79
C ASN A 418 -16.69 -4.32 -48.51
N GLN A 419 -17.31 -5.34 -47.91
CA GLN A 419 -18.07 -5.21 -46.65
C GLN A 419 -17.26 -5.58 -45.40
N ARG A 420 -15.99 -5.96 -45.55
CA ARG A 420 -15.09 -6.29 -44.44
C ARG A 420 -14.46 -5.02 -43.86
N GLU A 421 -14.05 -5.08 -42.60
CA GLU A 421 -13.26 -4.02 -41.93
C GLU A 421 -11.75 -4.15 -42.20
N GLU A 422 -11.36 -4.92 -43.22
CA GLU A 422 -9.98 -5.16 -43.66
C GLU A 422 -9.85 -4.92 -45.19
N THR A 423 -8.65 -4.60 -45.66
CA THR A 423 -8.33 -4.44 -47.08
C THR A 423 -8.22 -5.80 -47.77
N LEU A 424 -9.20 -6.14 -48.62
CA LEU A 424 -9.13 -7.36 -49.43
C LEU A 424 -8.24 -7.13 -50.67
N SER A 425 -7.37 -8.08 -50.99
CA SER A 425 -6.36 -7.92 -52.06
C SER A 425 -6.31 -9.11 -53.02
N ASN A 426 -5.69 -8.93 -54.19
CA ASN A 426 -5.59 -9.93 -55.26
C ASN A 426 -6.95 -10.60 -55.61
N ILE A 427 -8.02 -9.82 -55.63
CA ILE A 427 -9.38 -10.31 -55.80
C ILE A 427 -9.57 -10.76 -57.25
N ASP A 428 -9.81 -12.05 -57.45
CA ASP A 428 -10.04 -12.72 -58.72
C ASP A 428 -11.49 -13.24 -58.74
N ALA A 429 -12.30 -12.70 -59.64
CA ALA A 429 -13.75 -12.92 -59.70
C ALA A 429 -14.11 -13.77 -60.91
N GLN A 430 -14.69 -14.95 -60.67
CA GLN A 430 -15.09 -15.89 -61.71
C GLN A 430 -16.62 -15.94 -61.84
N LEU A 431 -17.11 -15.67 -63.04
CA LEU A 431 -18.51 -15.75 -63.44
C LEU A 431 -18.82 -17.15 -64.00
N TYR A 432 -19.91 -17.75 -63.55
CA TYR A 432 -20.42 -19.02 -64.04
C TYR A 432 -21.84 -18.84 -64.59
N THR A 433 -22.08 -19.37 -65.80
CA THR A 433 -23.37 -19.28 -66.47
C THR A 433 -23.81 -20.65 -66.97
N ASP A 434 -25.01 -21.08 -66.60
CA ASP A 434 -25.59 -22.33 -67.09
C ASP A 434 -26.59 -22.09 -68.23
N SER A 435 -26.88 -23.12 -69.03
CA SER A 435 -27.83 -23.00 -70.15
C SER A 435 -29.23 -22.62 -69.63
N PRO A 436 -29.86 -21.53 -70.11
CA PRO A 436 -29.78 -21.01 -71.48
C PRO A 436 -28.81 -19.82 -71.70
N LEU A 437 -28.06 -19.43 -70.68
CA LEU A 437 -27.03 -18.38 -70.76
C LEU A 437 -25.67 -18.97 -71.17
N SER A 438 -24.74 -18.08 -71.54
CA SER A 438 -23.35 -18.39 -71.82
C SER A 438 -22.48 -17.13 -71.68
N THR A 439 -21.27 -17.27 -71.15
CA THR A 439 -20.25 -16.22 -71.06
C THR A 439 -18.98 -16.60 -71.84
N VAL A 440 -18.12 -15.64 -72.14
CA VAL A 440 -16.77 -15.79 -72.73
C VAL A 440 -15.75 -14.82 -72.12
N ASN A 441 -16.21 -13.74 -71.48
CA ASN A 441 -15.39 -12.90 -70.60
C ASN A 441 -15.89 -13.08 -69.17
N ASP A 442 -15.34 -14.11 -68.52
CA ASP A 442 -15.80 -14.73 -67.27
C ASP A 442 -14.85 -14.55 -66.08
N GLU A 443 -13.66 -13.95 -66.29
CA GLU A 443 -12.61 -13.71 -65.30
C GLU A 443 -12.39 -12.19 -65.16
N ALA A 444 -12.36 -11.64 -63.94
CA ALA A 444 -12.09 -10.22 -63.68
C ALA A 444 -11.26 -10.01 -62.40
N PHE A 445 -10.21 -9.19 -62.47
CA PHE A 445 -9.25 -9.00 -61.38
C PHE A 445 -9.24 -7.57 -60.80
N VAL A 446 -9.25 -7.45 -59.47
CA VAL A 446 -9.08 -6.19 -58.72
C VAL A 446 -7.84 -6.28 -57.80
N PRO A 447 -6.87 -5.35 -57.90
CA PRO A 447 -5.66 -5.42 -57.11
C PRO A 447 -5.89 -5.36 -55.59
N ALA A 448 -6.79 -4.49 -55.14
CA ALA A 448 -7.25 -4.37 -53.75
C ALA A 448 -8.55 -3.54 -53.67
N LEU A 449 -9.27 -3.66 -52.55
CA LEU A 449 -10.35 -2.77 -52.11
C LEU A 449 -10.18 -2.42 -50.63
N GLU A 450 -10.10 -1.14 -50.30
CA GLU A 450 -10.16 -0.65 -48.90
C GLU A 450 -11.54 -0.99 -48.27
N PRO A 451 -11.67 -1.01 -46.92
CA PRO A 451 -12.96 -1.21 -46.25
C PRO A 451 -14.05 -0.24 -46.72
N GLY A 452 -15.14 -0.77 -47.28
CA GLY A 452 -16.22 0.04 -47.88
C GLY A 452 -15.90 0.67 -49.24
N GLU A 453 -14.79 0.30 -49.90
CA GLU A 453 -14.49 0.73 -51.28
C GLU A 453 -15.28 -0.09 -52.30
N SER A 454 -15.75 0.59 -53.36
CA SER A 454 -16.53 0.02 -54.46
C SER A 454 -15.80 0.11 -55.80
N THR A 455 -15.94 -0.90 -56.67
CA THR A 455 -15.40 -0.88 -58.03
C THR A 455 -16.25 -1.67 -59.03
N GLU A 456 -16.11 -1.38 -60.32
CA GLU A 456 -16.87 -2.02 -61.41
C GLU A 456 -16.07 -3.17 -62.05
N LEU A 457 -16.63 -4.39 -62.02
CA LEU A 457 -16.14 -5.54 -62.79
C LEU A 457 -16.84 -5.61 -64.15
N THR A 458 -16.10 -5.83 -65.23
CA THR A 458 -16.69 -5.97 -66.58
C THR A 458 -16.75 -7.44 -67.01
N PHE A 459 -17.95 -7.91 -67.33
CA PHE A 459 -18.22 -9.28 -67.80
C PHE A 459 -19.09 -9.28 -69.06
N ASP A 460 -19.23 -10.45 -69.72
CA ASP A 460 -20.24 -10.64 -70.77
C ASP A 460 -21.22 -11.80 -70.51
N VAL A 461 -22.45 -11.64 -70.98
CA VAL A 461 -23.48 -12.67 -70.98
C VAL A 461 -24.24 -12.69 -72.31
N ALA A 462 -24.47 -13.88 -72.85
CA ALA A 462 -25.22 -14.09 -74.07
C ALA A 462 -26.32 -15.13 -73.85
N ALA A 463 -27.55 -14.80 -74.28
CA ALA A 463 -28.70 -15.67 -74.15
C ALA A 463 -28.98 -16.42 -75.47
N SER A 464 -29.35 -17.70 -75.38
CA SER A 464 -29.82 -18.47 -76.55
C SER A 464 -31.00 -17.79 -77.26
N GLU A 465 -31.10 -17.92 -78.59
CA GLU A 465 -32.30 -17.57 -79.38
C GLU A 465 -33.59 -18.20 -78.82
N SER A 466 -33.47 -19.33 -78.11
CA SER A 466 -34.58 -20.04 -77.48
C SER A 466 -34.59 -19.95 -75.94
N ALA A 467 -33.89 -18.98 -75.34
CA ALA A 467 -33.91 -18.75 -73.89
C ALA A 467 -35.31 -18.31 -73.44
N PRO A 468 -35.89 -18.87 -72.36
CA PRO A 468 -37.14 -18.35 -71.79
C PRO A 468 -36.99 -16.88 -71.35
N THR A 469 -37.98 -16.05 -71.68
CA THR A 469 -37.99 -14.62 -71.32
C THR A 469 -38.41 -14.43 -69.86
N GLU A 470 -37.47 -14.65 -68.95
CA GLU A 470 -37.60 -14.52 -67.50
C GLU A 470 -36.22 -14.20 -66.88
N TYR A 471 -36.14 -14.09 -65.56
CA TYR A 471 -34.85 -13.95 -64.87
C TYR A 471 -34.15 -15.29 -64.76
N HIS A 472 -32.88 -15.34 -65.17
CA HIS A 472 -31.98 -16.47 -64.98
C HIS A 472 -30.83 -16.02 -64.08
N PRO A 473 -30.43 -16.79 -63.05
CA PRO A 473 -29.28 -16.45 -62.24
C PRO A 473 -27.98 -16.67 -63.03
N VAL A 474 -27.00 -15.82 -62.78
CA VAL A 474 -25.59 -16.15 -62.96
C VAL A 474 -24.94 -16.26 -61.59
N GLU A 475 -23.98 -17.16 -61.46
CA GLU A 475 -23.28 -17.43 -60.19
C GLU A 475 -21.89 -16.80 -60.24
N LEU A 476 -21.44 -16.21 -59.13
CA LEU A 476 -20.09 -15.63 -59.02
C LEU A 476 -19.42 -16.17 -57.75
N ASP A 477 -18.13 -16.51 -57.84
CA ASP A 477 -17.26 -16.60 -56.66
C ASP A 477 -16.03 -15.70 -56.80
N PHE A 478 -15.44 -15.39 -55.65
CA PHE A 478 -14.27 -14.51 -55.53
C PHE A 478 -13.18 -15.26 -54.76
N GLN A 479 -12.00 -15.41 -55.38
CA GLN A 479 -10.78 -15.76 -54.67
C GLN A 479 -10.06 -14.47 -54.28
N TYR A 480 -9.62 -14.31 -53.03
CA TYR A 480 -8.94 -13.10 -52.57
C TYR A 480 -7.96 -13.41 -51.43
N ASP A 481 -6.99 -12.54 -51.22
CA ASP A 481 -6.04 -12.59 -50.09
C ASP A 481 -6.48 -11.58 -49.00
N THR A 482 -6.57 -12.03 -47.74
CA THR A 482 -6.85 -11.21 -46.55
C THR A 482 -5.66 -10.30 -46.18
N GLU A 483 -5.84 -9.36 -45.24
CA GLU A 483 -4.69 -8.59 -44.71
C GLU A 483 -3.66 -9.47 -43.99
N ARG A 484 -4.06 -10.65 -43.50
CA ARG A 484 -3.16 -11.68 -42.95
C ARG A 484 -2.31 -12.38 -44.02
N GLY A 485 -2.70 -12.28 -45.30
CA GLY A 485 -2.03 -12.93 -46.43
C GLY A 485 -2.50 -14.36 -46.70
N ASP A 486 -3.69 -14.73 -46.21
CA ASP A 486 -4.32 -16.03 -46.46
C ASP A 486 -5.27 -15.94 -47.66
N THR A 487 -5.10 -16.83 -48.64
CA THR A 487 -5.96 -16.92 -49.82
C THR A 487 -7.26 -17.65 -49.50
N VAL A 488 -8.38 -16.94 -49.58
CA VAL A 488 -9.74 -17.42 -49.30
C VAL A 488 -10.54 -17.49 -50.61
N VAL A 489 -11.54 -18.37 -50.65
CA VAL A 489 -12.60 -18.37 -51.69
C VAL A 489 -13.92 -18.10 -50.99
N SER A 490 -14.69 -17.15 -51.52
CA SER A 490 -15.96 -16.69 -50.96
C SER A 490 -17.07 -17.74 -51.00
N SER A 491 -18.22 -17.40 -50.41
CA SER A 491 -19.50 -18.02 -50.80
C SER A 491 -19.81 -17.75 -52.27
N VAL A 492 -20.69 -18.56 -52.88
CA VAL A 492 -21.22 -18.30 -54.23
C VAL A 492 -22.34 -17.26 -54.15
N TYR A 493 -22.15 -16.14 -54.83
CA TYR A 493 -23.13 -15.08 -55.02
C TYR A 493 -24.01 -15.40 -56.24
N GLN A 494 -25.23 -14.86 -56.27
CA GLN A 494 -26.16 -15.04 -57.40
C GLN A 494 -26.74 -13.69 -57.86
N HIS A 495 -26.56 -13.35 -59.14
CA HIS A 495 -27.09 -12.11 -59.73
C HIS A 495 -28.15 -12.40 -60.80
N PRO A 496 -29.29 -11.68 -60.84
CA PRO A 496 -30.34 -11.91 -61.83
C PRO A 496 -30.05 -11.25 -63.19
N ILE A 497 -30.07 -12.05 -64.25
CA ILE A 497 -30.05 -11.58 -65.65
C ILE A 497 -31.46 -11.69 -66.24
N GLU A 498 -32.02 -10.58 -66.75
CA GLU A 498 -33.34 -10.57 -67.38
C GLU A 498 -33.23 -10.83 -68.89
N VAL A 499 -33.80 -11.95 -69.35
CA VAL A 499 -33.83 -12.29 -70.78
C VAL A 499 -35.01 -11.60 -71.46
N MET A 500 -34.71 -10.61 -72.28
CA MET A 500 -35.66 -9.92 -73.16
C MET A 500 -35.95 -10.74 -74.42
N PRO A 501 -37.18 -10.67 -74.98
CA PRO A 501 -37.44 -11.19 -76.32
C PRO A 501 -36.55 -10.45 -77.33
N GLY A 502 -35.98 -11.19 -78.29
CA GLY A 502 -35.22 -10.57 -79.37
C GLY A 502 -36.10 -9.71 -80.29
N GLU A 503 -35.52 -8.67 -80.91
CA GLU A 503 -36.20 -7.95 -81.97
C GLU A 503 -36.42 -8.87 -83.19
N ASP A 504 -37.67 -9.26 -83.46
CA ASP A 504 -38.07 -9.94 -84.69
C ASP A 504 -37.59 -9.12 -85.90
N ASP A 505 -36.58 -9.61 -86.63
CA ASP A 505 -36.05 -8.98 -87.85
C ASP A 505 -37.09 -9.11 -88.99
N ASP A 506 -38.09 -8.22 -88.95
CA ASP A 506 -39.31 -8.17 -89.80
C ASP A 506 -38.98 -7.76 -91.25
N SER A 507 -38.13 -8.57 -91.85
CA SER A 507 -37.61 -8.49 -93.20
C SER A 507 -38.75 -8.62 -94.21
N GLY A 508 -39.10 -7.47 -94.80
CA GLY A 508 -40.40 -7.16 -95.41
C GLY A 508 -41.21 -8.27 -96.09
N GLY A 509 -42.04 -8.97 -95.31
CA GLY A 509 -43.08 -9.88 -95.79
C GLY A 509 -44.32 -9.15 -96.31
N ILE A 510 -44.39 -8.90 -97.62
CA ILE A 510 -45.44 -8.08 -98.28
C ILE A 510 -46.87 -8.69 -98.34
N THR A 511 -47.48 -9.04 -97.20
CA THR A 511 -48.92 -9.39 -97.10
C THR A 511 -49.51 -9.05 -95.72
N GLY A 512 -50.26 -7.94 -95.62
CA GLY A 512 -50.96 -7.59 -94.36
C GLY A 512 -52.02 -6.48 -94.40
N THR A 513 -52.18 -5.73 -95.50
CA THR A 513 -52.92 -4.45 -95.54
C THR A 513 -54.46 -4.57 -95.60
N VAL A 514 -55.09 -5.48 -94.84
CA VAL A 514 -56.56 -5.50 -94.63
C VAL A 514 -56.92 -5.91 -93.20
N VAL A 515 -57.32 -4.94 -92.38
CA VAL A 515 -58.36 -5.07 -91.31
C VAL A 515 -58.72 -3.69 -90.72
N GLY A 516 -57.74 -2.81 -90.54
CA GLY A 516 -57.88 -1.53 -89.81
C GLY A 516 -58.80 -0.44 -90.40
N ILE A 517 -59.48 -0.68 -91.53
CA ILE A 517 -60.34 0.33 -92.20
C ILE A 517 -61.84 -0.02 -92.14
N MET A 518 -62.20 -1.27 -91.82
CA MET A 518 -63.61 -1.72 -91.78
C MET A 518 -64.37 -1.36 -90.48
N ALA A 519 -63.76 -0.60 -89.56
CA ALA A 519 -64.43 -0.08 -88.37
C ALA A 519 -65.04 1.33 -88.56
N LEU A 520 -64.46 2.18 -89.43
CA LEU A 520 -64.84 3.60 -89.53
C LEU A 520 -66.01 3.89 -90.49
N LEU A 521 -66.32 2.99 -91.42
CA LEU A 521 -67.46 3.16 -92.33
C LEU A 521 -68.83 2.85 -91.68
N SER A 522 -68.83 2.14 -90.54
CA SER A 522 -70.05 1.78 -89.79
C SER A 522 -70.74 2.98 -89.13
N VAL A 523 -69.99 4.04 -88.80
CA VAL A 523 -70.51 5.24 -88.11
C VAL A 523 -71.11 6.24 -89.10
N ALA A 524 -70.55 6.36 -90.31
CA ALA A 524 -71.07 7.25 -91.35
C ALA A 524 -72.46 6.81 -91.87
N GLY A 525 -72.73 5.50 -91.89
CA GLY A 525 -73.98 4.93 -92.40
C GLY A 525 -75.25 5.30 -91.60
N LEU A 526 -75.12 5.62 -90.31
CA LEU A 526 -76.26 5.91 -89.43
C LEU A 526 -76.59 7.41 -89.31
N GLY A 527 -75.69 8.31 -89.74
CA GLY A 527 -75.93 9.77 -89.67
C GLY A 527 -76.86 10.30 -90.76
N VAL A 528 -76.85 9.72 -91.96
CA VAL A 528 -77.55 10.28 -93.14
C VAL A 528 -79.05 9.92 -93.18
N GLY A 529 -79.45 8.82 -92.52
CA GLY A 529 -80.84 8.32 -92.57
C GLY A 529 -81.90 9.22 -91.90
N MET A 530 -81.49 10.22 -91.10
CA MET A 530 -82.42 11.00 -90.28
C MET A 530 -82.76 12.41 -90.84
N TRP A 531 -82.18 12.82 -91.97
CA TRP A 531 -82.39 14.17 -92.53
C TRP A 531 -83.37 14.26 -93.71
N TRP A 532 -83.92 13.13 -94.21
CA TRP A 532 -84.86 13.11 -95.35
C TRP A 532 -86.30 12.70 -95.00
N ARG A 533 -86.80 13.14 -93.84
CA ARG A 533 -88.23 13.02 -93.49
C ARG A 533 -88.82 14.27 -92.82
N ARG A 534 -88.54 15.44 -93.41
CA ARG A 534 -89.28 16.70 -93.19
C ARG A 534 -89.58 17.44 -94.49
N THR A 535 -90.34 16.79 -95.36
CA THR A 535 -91.27 17.41 -96.31
C THR A 535 -92.41 16.44 -96.59
#